data_AF-A0A9W9IA63-F1
#
_entry.id   AF-A0A9W9IA63-F1
#
_cell.length_a   1.000
_cell.length_b   1.000
_cell.length_c   1.000
_cell.angle_alpha   90.00
_cell.angle_beta   90.00
_cell.angle_gamma   90.00
#
_symmetry.space_group_name_H-M   'P 1'
#
loop_
_entity.id
_entity.type
_entity.pdbx_description
1 polymer ?
#
loop_
_entity_poly.entity_id
_entity_poly.type
_entity_poly.pdbx_seq_one_letter_code
_entity_poly.pdbx_strand_id
1 'polypeptide(L)'
;MSRLVPWTVAVVLVYVLGRTIYRLYFHPLQKFPGTKVAAATHGYEAYFNVVKGDMLVWELERLHRVYGPIIRITPEKIHIKDSDYYDQVFPRSHDAEKRCRRWCASSTSKAPASPASAPRLIARAETLDKLRGHLENAHQSQKVVYLDAAFAGLSSDVVHQYAFGLYSGCLDSDDFNGYVRDGVNGLLKMAHIAFFFPLL
;
A
#
# COMPACT_ATOMS: atom_id res chain seq x y z
N MET A 1 -24.05 -6.04 38.55
CA MET A 1 -23.26 -5.78 37.32
C MET A 1 -23.58 -4.41 36.69
N SER A 2 -24.85 -3.98 36.61
CA SER A 2 -25.25 -2.68 36.00
C SER A 2 -24.53 -1.42 36.51
N ARG A 3 -24.16 -1.33 37.80
CA ARG A 3 -23.51 -0.14 38.38
C ARG A 3 -22.07 0.12 37.90
N LEU A 4 -21.38 -0.87 37.32
CA LEU A 4 -19.98 -0.70 36.87
C LEU A 4 -19.88 -0.11 35.45
N VAL A 5 -20.89 -0.39 34.60
CA VAL A 5 -20.97 0.09 33.21
C VAL A 5 -20.89 1.61 33.08
N PRO A 6 -21.61 2.45 33.86
CA PRO A 6 -21.48 3.91 33.74
C PRO A 6 -20.08 4.41 34.11
N TRP A 7 -19.40 3.79 35.09
CA TRP A 7 -18.03 4.17 35.47
C TRP A 7 -17.01 3.80 34.38
N THR A 8 -17.12 2.62 33.76
CA THR A 8 -16.21 2.24 32.67
C THR A 8 -16.41 3.15 31.46
N VAL A 9 -17.66 3.48 31.09
CA VAL A 9 -17.97 4.45 30.03
C VAL A 9 -17.41 5.84 30.35
N ALA A 10 -17.57 6.32 31.58
CA ALA A 10 -17.05 7.63 32.00
C ALA A 10 -15.51 7.69 31.94
N VAL A 11 -14.80 6.66 32.42
CA VAL A 11 -13.33 6.58 32.35
C VAL A 11 -12.84 6.54 30.90
N VAL A 12 -13.48 5.74 30.04
CA VAL A 12 -13.15 5.71 28.60
C VAL A 12 -13.38 7.06 27.94
N LEU A 13 -14.50 7.74 28.24
CA LEU A 13 -14.82 9.05 27.67
C LEU A 13 -13.83 10.13 28.10
N VAL A 14 -13.46 10.19 29.39
CA VAL A 14 -12.42 11.10 29.90
C VAL A 14 -11.06 10.81 29.25
N TYR A 15 -10.68 9.53 29.13
CA TYR A 15 -9.44 9.13 28.46
C TYR A 15 -9.40 9.55 26.98
N VAL A 16 -10.48 9.32 26.23
CA VAL A 16 -10.57 9.69 24.81
C VAL A 16 -10.54 11.20 24.62
N LEU A 17 -11.25 11.98 25.45
CA LEU A 17 -11.23 13.44 25.42
C LEU A 17 -9.83 13.99 25.76
N GLY A 18 -9.23 13.53 26.86
CA GLY A 18 -7.89 13.94 27.27
C GLY A 18 -6.83 13.63 26.21
N ARG A 19 -6.86 12.43 25.63
CA ARG A 19 -5.96 12.02 24.53
C ARG A 19 -6.18 12.86 23.27
N THR A 20 -7.43 13.26 22.97
CA THR A 20 -7.75 14.12 21.83
C THR A 20 -7.23 15.54 22.03
N ILE A 21 -7.43 16.14 23.21
CA ILE A 21 -6.90 17.45 23.58
C ILE A 21 -5.36 17.45 23.50
N TYR A 22 -4.71 16.41 24.05
CA TYR A 22 -3.26 16.24 23.95
C TYR A 22 -2.78 16.19 22.49
N ARG A 23 -3.44 15.39 21.63
CA ARG A 23 -3.09 15.24 20.21
C ARG A 23 -3.23 16.52 19.38
N LEU A 24 -4.16 17.40 19.78
CA LEU A 24 -4.42 18.68 19.11
C LEU A 24 -3.47 19.81 19.57
N TYR A 25 -3.23 19.95 20.89
CA TYR A 25 -2.56 21.14 21.47
C TYR A 25 -1.17 20.89 22.08
N PHE A 26 -0.81 19.64 22.36
CA PHE A 26 0.44 19.31 23.06
C PHE A 26 1.36 18.37 22.25
N HIS A 27 0.85 17.81 21.14
CA HIS A 27 1.61 16.92 20.28
C HIS A 27 2.72 17.68 19.51
N PRO A 28 3.93 17.12 19.32
CA PRO A 28 5.01 17.79 18.58
C PRO A 28 4.63 18.12 17.13
N LEU A 29 3.78 17.31 16.50
CA LEU A 29 3.28 17.53 15.13
C LEU A 29 2.16 18.59 15.03
N GLN A 30 1.80 19.29 16.11
CA GLN A 30 0.77 20.34 16.05
C GLN A 30 1.13 21.53 15.14
N LYS A 31 2.42 21.73 14.87
CA LYS A 31 2.94 22.82 14.03
C LYS A 31 2.57 22.67 12.56
N PHE A 32 2.21 21.47 12.11
CA PHE A 32 1.88 21.18 10.72
C PHE A 32 0.37 21.37 10.47
N PRO A 33 -0.02 22.10 9.41
CA PRO A 33 -1.42 22.35 9.11
C PRO A 33 -2.14 21.07 8.66
N GLY A 34 -3.46 21.02 8.84
CA GLY A 34 -4.28 19.87 8.47
C GLY A 34 -5.69 19.94 9.06
N THR A 35 -6.52 18.95 8.75
CA THR A 35 -7.88 18.90 9.32
C THR A 35 -7.84 18.47 10.78
N LYS A 36 -8.63 19.14 11.64
CA LYS A 36 -8.67 18.83 13.08
C LYS A 36 -9.09 17.38 13.37
N VAL A 37 -9.92 16.78 12.49
CA VAL A 37 -10.36 15.38 12.58
C VAL A 37 -9.18 14.42 12.35
N ALA A 38 -8.37 14.65 11.32
CA ALA A 38 -7.15 13.89 11.05
C ALA A 38 -6.10 14.03 12.16
N ALA A 39 -5.96 15.23 12.73
CA ALA A 39 -5.06 15.45 13.87
C ALA A 39 -5.50 14.75 15.16
N ALA A 40 -6.81 14.48 15.32
CA ALA A 40 -7.39 13.82 16.50
C ALA A 40 -7.40 12.28 16.42
N THR A 41 -7.80 11.71 15.28
CA THR A 41 -8.03 10.26 15.13
C THR A 41 -7.52 9.71 13.80
N HIS A 42 -7.26 8.40 13.76
CA HIS A 42 -6.96 7.67 12.52
C HIS A 42 -8.23 7.38 11.68
N GLY A 43 -9.42 7.70 12.20
CA GLY A 43 -10.70 7.48 11.51
C GLY A 43 -10.83 8.27 10.22
N TYR A 44 -10.09 9.37 10.06
CA TYR A 44 -10.02 10.12 8.79
C TYR A 44 -9.38 9.27 7.69
N GLU A 45 -8.21 8.69 7.95
CA GLU A 45 -7.50 7.80 7.03
C GLU A 45 -8.34 6.55 6.71
N ALA A 46 -8.93 5.92 7.75
CA ALA A 46 -9.78 4.75 7.59
C ALA A 46 -11.05 5.04 6.76
N TYR A 47 -11.69 6.21 6.93
CA TYR A 47 -12.89 6.57 6.17
C TYR A 47 -12.61 6.71 4.67
N PHE A 48 -11.53 7.40 4.28
CA PHE A 48 -11.21 7.59 2.87
C PHE A 48 -10.70 6.31 2.18
N ASN A 49 -10.03 5.43 2.91
CA ASN A 49 -9.59 4.13 2.37
C ASN A 49 -10.73 3.11 2.33
N VAL A 50 -11.33 2.79 3.49
CA VAL A 50 -12.29 1.67 3.61
C VAL A 50 -13.68 2.04 3.12
N VAL A 51 -14.19 3.24 3.42
CA VAL A 51 -15.58 3.61 3.10
C VAL A 51 -15.71 4.25 1.72
N LYS A 52 -14.70 5.02 1.28
CA LYS A 52 -14.70 5.66 -0.05
C LYS A 52 -13.94 4.88 -1.14
N GLY A 53 -13.33 3.74 -0.84
CA GLY A 53 -12.60 2.93 -1.81
C GLY A 53 -11.30 3.59 -2.25
N ASP A 54 -10.35 3.68 -1.33
CA ASP A 54 -8.96 4.13 -1.56
C ASP A 54 -8.81 5.55 -2.14
N MET A 55 -9.81 6.41 -1.93
CA MET A 55 -9.81 7.81 -2.40
C MET A 55 -8.91 8.76 -1.59
N LEU A 56 -8.12 8.25 -0.64
CA LEU A 56 -7.23 9.07 0.18
C LEU A 56 -6.22 9.86 -0.66
N VAL A 57 -5.71 9.31 -1.78
CA VAL A 57 -4.75 10.01 -2.65
C VAL A 57 -5.32 11.32 -3.20
N TRP A 58 -6.58 11.30 -3.66
CA TRP A 58 -7.28 12.48 -4.16
C TRP A 58 -7.57 13.50 -3.04
N GLU A 59 -7.93 13.01 -1.86
CA GLU A 59 -8.13 13.85 -0.68
C GLU A 59 -6.83 14.50 -0.21
N LEU A 60 -5.70 13.80 -0.23
CA LEU A 60 -4.38 14.36 0.05
C LEU A 60 -4.03 15.47 -0.94
N GLU A 61 -4.32 15.28 -2.23
CA GLU A 61 -4.11 16.34 -3.22
C GLU A 61 -4.97 17.58 -2.92
N ARG A 62 -6.25 17.39 -2.58
CA ARG A 62 -7.15 18.47 -2.17
C ARG A 62 -6.65 19.20 -0.91
N LEU A 63 -6.16 18.46 0.08
CA LEU A 63 -5.60 19.02 1.31
C LEU A 63 -4.32 19.82 1.03
N HIS A 64 -3.43 19.35 0.14
CA HIS A 64 -2.25 20.11 -0.25
C HIS A 64 -2.59 21.42 -0.97
N ARG A 65 -3.67 21.46 -1.77
CA ARG A 65 -4.16 22.70 -2.40
C ARG A 65 -4.69 23.73 -1.38
N VAL A 66 -5.12 23.30 -0.20
CA VAL A 66 -5.71 24.16 0.85
C VAL A 66 -4.71 24.55 1.94
N TYR A 67 -3.88 23.61 2.38
CA TYR A 67 -3.00 23.74 3.55
C TYR A 67 -1.51 23.90 3.20
N GLY A 68 -1.12 23.70 1.94
CA GLY A 68 0.26 23.83 1.47
C GLY A 68 1.02 22.50 1.34
N PRO A 69 2.35 22.53 1.11
CA PRO A 69 3.14 21.37 0.70
C PRO A 69 3.37 20.31 1.79
N ILE A 70 3.17 20.65 3.07
CA ILE A 70 3.34 19.72 4.20
C ILE A 70 2.06 19.73 5.04
N ILE A 71 1.40 18.57 5.17
CA ILE A 71 0.12 18.44 5.87
C ILE A 71 0.13 17.31 6.90
N ARG A 72 -0.62 17.46 7.98
CA ARG A 72 -0.85 16.40 8.99
C ARG A 72 -2.07 15.56 8.59
N ILE A 73 -1.86 14.25 8.44
CA ILE A 73 -2.86 13.31 7.90
C ILE A 73 -3.42 12.33 8.94
N THR A 74 -2.69 12.12 10.04
CA THR A 74 -3.14 11.39 11.23
C THR A 74 -2.53 12.05 12.47
N PRO A 75 -2.82 11.56 13.70
CA PRO A 75 -2.14 12.08 14.88
C PRO A 75 -0.61 11.96 14.82
N GLU A 76 -0.09 10.95 14.12
CA GLU A 76 1.32 10.52 14.18
C GLU A 76 2.04 10.57 12.80
N LYS A 77 1.31 10.70 11.69
CA LYS A 77 1.85 10.79 10.31
C LYS A 77 1.62 12.19 9.71
N ILE A 78 2.63 12.67 8.99
CA ILE A 78 2.54 13.82 8.05
C ILE A 78 2.71 13.33 6.61
N HIS A 79 2.19 14.09 5.65
CA HIS A 79 2.39 13.87 4.22
C HIS A 79 3.05 15.11 3.61
N ILE A 80 4.03 14.87 2.73
CA ILE A 80 4.90 15.89 2.14
C ILE A 80 4.77 15.78 0.62
N LYS A 81 4.38 16.88 -0.02
CA LYS A 81 4.31 17.05 -1.48
C LYS A 81 5.31 18.14 -1.89
N ASP A 82 6.58 17.88 -1.57
CA ASP A 82 7.69 18.79 -1.78
C ASP A 82 8.95 17.98 -2.14
N SER A 83 9.67 18.41 -3.18
CA SER A 83 10.89 17.74 -3.64
C SER A 83 12.11 18.13 -2.80
N ASP A 84 12.11 19.33 -2.20
CA ASP A 84 13.27 19.88 -1.47
C ASP A 84 13.52 19.14 -0.14
N TYR A 85 12.49 18.43 0.34
CA TYR A 85 12.57 17.56 1.52
C TYR A 85 12.99 16.11 1.20
N TYR A 86 13.13 15.73 -0.07
CA TYR A 86 13.42 14.33 -0.45
C TYR A 86 14.72 13.83 0.18
N ASP A 87 15.82 14.57 0.05
CA ASP A 87 17.12 14.18 0.63
C ASP A 87 17.15 14.30 2.17
N GLN A 88 16.18 14.98 2.80
CA GLN A 88 16.03 15.00 4.27
C GLN A 88 15.29 13.77 4.79
N VAL A 89 14.27 13.30 4.06
CA VAL A 89 13.48 12.10 4.39
C VAL A 89 14.25 10.82 4.02
N PHE A 90 14.96 10.84 2.88
CA PHE A 90 15.76 9.74 2.35
C PHE A 90 17.25 10.14 2.23
N PRO A 91 17.94 10.42 3.35
CA PRO A 91 19.33 10.87 3.31
C PRO A 91 20.26 9.79 2.76
N ARG A 92 21.12 10.17 1.81
CA ARG A 92 22.04 9.28 1.08
C ARG A 92 23.27 8.83 1.89
N SER A 93 23.16 8.76 3.22
CA SER A 93 24.28 8.40 4.10
C SER A 93 24.32 6.88 4.36
N HIS A 94 25.53 6.35 4.54
CA HIS A 94 25.74 4.93 4.85
C HIS A 94 25.03 4.50 6.15
N ASP A 95 24.89 5.40 7.13
CA ASP A 95 24.14 5.11 8.37
C ASP A 95 22.62 5.20 8.21
N ALA A 96 22.12 5.96 7.23
CA ALA A 96 20.72 5.89 6.80
C ALA A 96 20.43 4.56 6.07
N GLU A 97 21.34 4.10 5.21
CA GLU A 97 21.26 2.78 4.57
C GLU A 97 21.25 1.64 5.61
N LYS A 98 22.09 1.71 6.65
CA LYS A 98 22.03 0.79 7.80
C LYS A 98 20.69 0.85 8.55
N ARG A 99 20.14 2.05 8.76
CA ARG A 99 18.86 2.25 9.45
C ARG A 99 17.70 1.68 8.64
N CYS A 100 17.68 1.92 7.34
CA CYS A 100 16.72 1.36 6.40
C CYS A 100 16.83 -0.17 6.36
N ARG A 101 18.05 -0.72 6.23
CA ARG A 101 18.30 -2.18 6.33
C ARG A 101 17.81 -2.77 7.66
N ARG A 102 17.99 -2.08 8.79
CA ARG A 102 17.48 -2.53 10.11
C ARG A 102 15.94 -2.56 10.13
N TRP A 103 15.29 -1.56 9.55
CA TRP A 103 13.82 -1.50 9.47
C TRP A 103 13.26 -2.60 8.55
N CYS A 104 13.86 -2.80 7.37
CA CYS A 104 13.53 -3.92 6.49
C CYS A 104 13.79 -5.29 7.16
N ALA A 105 14.86 -5.43 7.95
CA ALA A 105 15.14 -6.66 8.67
C ALA A 105 14.12 -6.99 9.79
N SER A 106 13.40 -5.99 10.32
CA SER A 106 12.27 -6.21 11.23
C SER A 106 10.95 -6.57 10.51
N SER A 107 10.86 -6.36 9.20
CA SER A 107 9.68 -6.67 8.38
C SER A 107 9.94 -7.89 7.48
N THR A 108 10.03 -9.06 8.11
CA THR A 108 10.04 -10.43 7.54
C THR A 108 10.69 -10.70 6.18
N SER A 109 11.70 -11.57 6.21
CA SER A 109 12.45 -12.18 5.09
C SER A 109 13.51 -11.28 4.44
N LYS A 110 14.77 -11.69 4.60
CA LYS A 110 15.86 -11.26 3.72
C LYS A 110 15.59 -11.88 2.34
N ALA A 111 15.26 -11.08 1.34
CA ALA A 111 15.38 -11.53 -0.04
C ALA A 111 16.85 -11.94 -0.29
N PRO A 112 17.13 -13.14 -0.82
CA PRO A 112 18.49 -13.50 -1.20
C PRO A 112 18.98 -12.53 -2.28
N ALA A 113 20.25 -12.10 -2.18
CA ALA A 113 20.85 -11.23 -3.19
C ALA A 113 20.81 -11.95 -4.54
N SER A 114 20.19 -11.32 -5.56
CA SER A 114 19.94 -12.01 -6.83
C SER A 114 21.27 -12.42 -7.49
N PRO A 115 21.45 -13.68 -7.93
CA PRO A 115 22.62 -14.09 -8.68
C PRO A 115 22.65 -13.37 -10.03
N ALA A 116 23.64 -12.49 -10.21
CA ALA A 116 23.75 -11.64 -11.39
C ALA A 116 24.65 -12.26 -12.46
N SER A 117 24.07 -13.01 -13.42
CA SER A 117 24.73 -13.28 -14.72
C SER A 117 23.84 -14.03 -15.73
N ALA A 118 24.04 -13.74 -17.02
CA ALA A 118 23.56 -14.51 -18.19
C ALA A 118 22.04 -14.56 -18.46
N PRO A 119 21.30 -15.69 -18.37
CA PRO A 119 20.23 -16.06 -19.33
C PRO A 119 18.94 -15.24 -19.28
N ARG A 120 18.85 -14.24 -18.40
CA ARG A 120 17.69 -13.41 -18.05
C ARG A 120 16.97 -12.70 -19.21
N LEU A 121 17.55 -12.67 -20.42
CA LEU A 121 16.98 -11.99 -21.58
C LEU A 121 16.12 -12.90 -22.47
N ILE A 122 16.49 -14.18 -22.62
CA ILE A 122 15.86 -15.08 -23.61
C ILE A 122 14.39 -15.37 -23.21
N ALA A 123 14.18 -15.69 -21.93
CA ALA A 123 12.85 -16.02 -21.42
C ALA A 123 11.84 -14.85 -21.44
N ARG A 124 12.35 -13.61 -21.53
CA ARG A 124 11.52 -12.40 -21.65
C ARG A 124 10.95 -12.23 -23.06
N ALA A 125 11.60 -12.78 -24.09
CA ALA A 125 11.07 -12.78 -25.45
C ALA A 125 9.89 -13.76 -25.56
N GLU A 126 10.09 -15.00 -25.11
CA GLU A 126 9.06 -16.06 -25.17
C GLU A 126 7.77 -15.67 -24.45
N THR A 127 7.86 -15.08 -23.24
CA THR A 127 6.68 -14.60 -22.50
C THR A 127 5.94 -13.45 -23.19
N LEU A 128 6.66 -12.55 -23.88
CA LEU A 128 6.03 -11.51 -24.69
C LEU A 128 5.36 -12.07 -25.94
N ASP A 129 5.96 -13.08 -26.59
CA ASP A 129 5.39 -13.73 -27.77
C ASP A 129 4.15 -14.57 -27.43
N LYS A 130 4.12 -15.25 -26.26
CA LYS A 130 2.90 -15.88 -25.73
C LYS A 130 1.77 -14.86 -25.54
N LEU A 131 2.04 -13.75 -24.85
CA LEU A 131 1.03 -12.70 -24.64
C LEU A 131 0.53 -12.11 -25.97
N ARG A 132 1.45 -11.86 -26.93
CA ARG A 132 1.11 -11.39 -28.28
C ARG A 132 0.18 -12.37 -29.00
N GLY A 133 0.51 -13.66 -28.99
CA GLY A 133 -0.32 -14.71 -29.59
C GLY A 133 -1.72 -14.79 -28.96
N HIS A 134 -1.83 -14.67 -27.64
CA HIS A 134 -3.14 -14.60 -26.97
C HIS A 134 -3.97 -13.38 -27.40
N LEU A 135 -3.34 -12.21 -27.56
CA LEU A 135 -4.02 -10.99 -28.02
C LEU A 135 -4.42 -11.07 -29.50
N GLU A 136 -3.59 -11.66 -30.36
CA GLU A 136 -3.90 -11.92 -31.77
C GLU A 136 -5.04 -12.94 -31.92
N ASN A 137 -5.02 -14.03 -31.16
CA ASN A 137 -6.09 -15.03 -31.12
C ASN A 137 -7.40 -14.43 -30.60
N ALA A 138 -7.35 -13.59 -29.56
CA ALA A 138 -8.51 -12.86 -29.04
C ALA A 138 -9.07 -11.87 -30.06
N HIS A 139 -8.21 -11.18 -30.81
CA HIS A 139 -8.63 -10.29 -31.90
C HIS A 139 -9.31 -11.06 -33.03
N GLN A 140 -8.75 -12.18 -33.48
CA GLN A 140 -9.35 -13.02 -34.53
C GLN A 140 -10.70 -13.62 -34.11
N SER A 141 -10.80 -14.09 -32.87
CA SER A 141 -12.04 -14.67 -32.31
C SER A 141 -13.04 -13.65 -31.80
N GLN A 142 -12.72 -12.36 -31.82
CA GLN A 142 -13.49 -11.26 -31.20
C GLN A 142 -13.81 -11.53 -29.70
N LYS A 143 -12.94 -12.26 -29.00
CA LYS A 143 -13.07 -12.57 -27.58
C LYS A 143 -12.68 -11.34 -26.74
N VAL A 144 -13.54 -10.96 -25.79
CA VAL A 144 -13.20 -9.93 -24.79
C VAL A 144 -12.10 -10.45 -23.86
N VAL A 145 -11.05 -9.67 -23.67
CA VAL A 145 -9.89 -10.00 -22.82
C VAL A 145 -9.72 -8.96 -21.72
N TYR A 146 -9.57 -9.44 -20.49
CA TYR A 146 -9.19 -8.64 -19.33
C TYR A 146 -7.69 -8.35 -19.35
N LEU A 147 -7.32 -7.16 -19.85
CA LEU A 147 -5.91 -6.76 -19.96
C LEU A 147 -5.19 -6.73 -18.61
N ASP A 148 -5.89 -6.44 -17.51
CA ASP A 148 -5.32 -6.46 -16.17
C ASP A 148 -5.01 -7.89 -15.69
N ALA A 149 -5.78 -8.91 -16.09
CA ALA A 149 -5.39 -10.32 -15.93
C ALA A 149 -4.17 -10.66 -16.78
N ALA A 150 -4.14 -10.23 -18.05
CA ALA A 150 -3.02 -10.50 -18.96
C ALA A 150 -1.70 -9.88 -18.48
N PHE A 151 -1.71 -8.63 -18.01
CA PHE A 151 -0.53 -7.98 -17.43
C PHE A 151 -0.15 -8.53 -16.06
N ALA A 152 -1.12 -8.96 -15.23
CA ALA A 152 -0.83 -9.65 -13.97
C ALA A 152 -0.14 -11.00 -14.23
N GLY A 153 -0.63 -11.78 -15.21
CA GLY A 153 -0.04 -13.04 -15.63
C GLY A 153 1.38 -12.88 -16.19
N LEU A 154 1.59 -11.93 -17.11
CA LEU A 154 2.93 -11.59 -17.63
C LEU A 154 3.89 -11.19 -16.49
N SER A 155 3.43 -10.33 -15.58
CA SER A 155 4.24 -9.87 -14.45
C SER A 155 4.58 -11.02 -13.50
N SER A 156 3.63 -11.92 -13.24
CA SER A 156 3.84 -13.13 -12.45
C SER A 156 4.89 -14.03 -13.07
N ASP A 157 4.76 -14.38 -14.35
CA ASP A 157 5.69 -15.29 -15.04
C ASP A 157 7.10 -14.69 -15.08
N VAL A 158 7.24 -13.41 -15.42
CA VAL A 158 8.54 -12.70 -15.44
C VAL A 158 9.16 -12.62 -14.04
N VAL A 159 8.39 -12.30 -13.00
CA VAL A 159 8.90 -12.17 -11.62
C VAL A 159 9.26 -13.53 -11.02
N HIS A 160 8.42 -14.57 -11.18
CA HIS A 160 8.73 -15.90 -10.65
C HIS A 160 10.01 -16.47 -11.29
N GLN A 161 10.16 -16.28 -12.60
CA GLN A 161 11.33 -16.76 -13.31
C GLN A 161 12.59 -15.95 -12.96
N TYR A 162 12.46 -14.64 -12.78
CA TYR A 162 13.58 -13.78 -12.37
C TYR A 162 14.03 -14.00 -10.92
N ALA A 163 13.08 -14.15 -9.99
CA ALA A 163 13.34 -14.20 -8.56
C ALA A 163 13.62 -15.61 -8.03
N PHE A 164 12.93 -16.63 -8.56
CA PHE A 164 12.99 -18.01 -8.07
C PHE A 164 13.49 -19.01 -9.11
N GLY A 165 13.63 -18.62 -10.37
CA GLY A 165 13.93 -19.56 -11.47
C GLY A 165 12.77 -20.50 -11.80
N LEU A 166 11.56 -20.20 -11.31
CA LEU A 166 10.36 -21.00 -11.48
C LEU A 166 9.43 -20.37 -12.52
N TYR A 167 8.71 -21.18 -13.26
CA TYR A 167 7.71 -20.71 -14.23
C TYR A 167 6.30 -20.90 -13.65
N SER A 168 5.51 -19.82 -13.55
CA SER A 168 4.15 -19.89 -12.99
C SER A 168 3.07 -20.29 -14.00
N GLY A 169 3.37 -20.30 -15.31
CA GLY A 169 2.43 -20.73 -16.36
C GLY A 169 1.18 -19.87 -16.47
N CYS A 170 1.19 -18.62 -15.97
CA CYS A 170 0.01 -17.77 -15.99
C CYS A 170 -0.42 -17.47 -17.43
N LEU A 171 0.53 -17.18 -18.32
CA LEU A 171 0.29 -16.90 -19.74
C LEU A 171 -0.11 -18.13 -20.58
N ASP A 172 0.00 -19.36 -20.08
CA ASP A 172 -0.41 -20.57 -20.82
C ASP A 172 -1.92 -20.85 -20.76
N SER A 173 -2.66 -20.06 -19.97
CA SER A 173 -4.09 -20.25 -19.74
C SER A 173 -4.93 -19.21 -20.48
N ASP A 174 -6.08 -19.63 -21.01
CA ASP A 174 -7.01 -18.81 -21.82
C ASP A 174 -7.58 -17.57 -21.12
N ASP A 175 -7.43 -17.48 -19.80
CA ASP A 175 -7.89 -16.39 -18.93
C ASP A 175 -6.75 -15.86 -18.01
N PHE A 176 -5.49 -16.11 -18.39
CA PHE A 176 -4.29 -15.61 -17.69
C PHE A 176 -4.20 -15.94 -16.19
N ASN A 177 -4.88 -17.02 -15.78
CA ASN A 177 -5.09 -17.43 -14.40
C ASN A 177 -5.74 -16.32 -13.53
N GLY A 178 -6.78 -15.67 -14.06
CA GLY A 178 -7.51 -14.56 -13.42
C GLY A 178 -7.98 -14.84 -11.99
N TYR A 179 -8.27 -16.10 -11.64
CA TYR A 179 -8.58 -16.49 -10.26
C TYR A 179 -7.44 -16.18 -9.27
N VAL A 180 -6.17 -16.36 -9.66
CA VAL A 180 -5.02 -16.02 -8.80
C VAL A 180 -4.92 -14.52 -8.60
N ARG A 181 -5.12 -13.72 -9.67
CA ARG A 181 -5.22 -12.25 -9.57
C ARG A 181 -6.32 -11.84 -8.59
N ASP A 182 -7.50 -12.44 -8.70
CA ASP A 182 -8.66 -12.09 -7.88
C ASP A 182 -8.53 -12.53 -6.43
N GLY A 183 -7.92 -13.70 -6.19
CA GLY A 183 -7.55 -14.16 -4.85
C GLY A 183 -6.55 -13.21 -4.18
N VAL A 184 -5.50 -12.77 -4.90
CA VAL A 184 -4.51 -11.80 -4.39
C VAL A 184 -5.15 -10.43 -4.15
N ASN A 185 -5.97 -9.92 -5.08
CA ASN A 185 -6.70 -8.67 -4.92
C ASN A 185 -7.68 -8.71 -3.73
N GLY A 186 -8.37 -9.84 -3.54
CA GLY A 186 -9.23 -10.07 -2.38
C GLY A 186 -8.45 -10.07 -1.07
N LEU A 187 -7.32 -10.80 -1.01
CA LEU A 187 -6.44 -10.86 0.15
C LEU A 187 -5.87 -9.48 0.51
N LEU A 188 -5.41 -8.71 -0.48
CA LEU A 188 -4.91 -7.36 -0.27
C LEU A 188 -6.00 -6.42 0.28
N LYS A 189 -7.21 -6.45 -0.27
CA LYS A 189 -8.36 -5.69 0.26
C LYS A 189 -8.67 -6.07 1.71
N MET A 190 -8.66 -7.36 2.05
CA MET A 190 -8.88 -7.80 3.43
C MET A 190 -7.74 -7.36 4.36
N ALA A 191 -6.48 -7.41 3.92
CA ALA A 191 -5.35 -6.89 4.68
C ALA A 191 -5.46 -5.37 4.93
N HIS A 192 -5.93 -4.60 3.95
CA HIS A 192 -6.22 -3.17 4.11
C HIS A 192 -7.33 -2.91 5.14
N ILE A 193 -8.40 -3.71 5.17
CA ILE A 193 -9.47 -3.61 6.17
C ILE A 193 -8.94 -3.97 7.57
N ALA A 194 -8.28 -5.13 7.71
CA ALA A 194 -7.73 -5.62 8.97
C ALA A 194 -6.67 -4.67 9.56
N PHE A 195 -5.92 -3.95 8.72
CA PHE A 195 -4.97 -2.92 9.18
C PHE A 195 -5.66 -1.78 9.95
N PHE A 196 -6.85 -1.35 9.53
CA PHE A 196 -7.62 -0.32 10.24
C PHE A 196 -8.52 -0.90 11.34
N PHE A 197 -8.95 -2.16 11.20
CA PHE A 197 -9.88 -2.85 12.10
C PHE A 197 -9.34 -4.25 12.49
N PRO A 198 -8.32 -4.36 13.35
CA PRO A 198 -7.62 -5.63 13.65
C PRO A 198 -8.42 -6.61 14.54
N LEU A 199 -9.73 -6.38 14.72
CA LEU A 199 -10.65 -7.18 15.53
C LEU A 199 -11.88 -7.64 14.73
N LEU A 200 -11.80 -7.55 13.40
CA LEU A 200 -12.88 -7.80 12.44
C LEU A 200 -12.41 -8.85 11.42
#